data_AF-A0A1W9JLB2-F1
#
_entry.id   AF-A0A1W9JLB2-F1
#
_cell.length_a   1.000
_cell.length_b   1.000
_cell.length_c   1.000
_cell.angle_alpha   90.00
_cell.angle_beta   90.00
_cell.angle_gamma   90.00
#
_symmetry.space_group_name_H-M   'P 1'
#
loop_
_entity.id
_entity.type
_entity.pdbx_description
1 polymer ?
#
loop_
_entity_poly.entity_id
_entity_poly.type
_entity_poly.pdbx_seq_one_letter_code
_entity_poly.pdbx_strand_id
1 'polypeptide(L)'
;MKILKSAVIAFSLAAAMGSFSTAAVAEAGRTSYKPLDNINMVLERITTAETAINNGAEDAEVAALIKKAADISEEINANDKVARDNSKVRQHLKAAISSAKAANLQESKEHLAKARAGTEALKKLL
;
A
#
# COMPACT_ATOMS: atom_id res chain seq x y z
N MET A 1 -28.18 8.68 -24.78
CA MET A 1 -28.04 8.75 -23.30
C MET A 1 -26.99 7.78 -22.71
N LYS A 2 -25.98 7.33 -23.47
CA LYS A 2 -24.90 6.46 -22.92
C LYS A 2 -23.65 7.25 -22.52
N ILE A 3 -23.35 8.34 -23.24
CA ILE A 3 -22.13 9.13 -23.05
C ILE A 3 -22.24 10.06 -21.83
N LEU A 4 -23.43 10.60 -21.54
CA LEU A 4 -23.64 11.43 -20.34
C LEU A 4 -23.56 10.64 -19.02
N LYS A 5 -23.83 9.33 -19.02
CA LYS A 5 -23.79 8.51 -17.79
C LYS A 5 -22.36 8.15 -17.38
N SER A 6 -21.44 8.02 -18.34
CA SER A 6 -20.04 7.70 -18.08
C SER A 6 -19.25 8.91 -17.54
N ALA A 7 -19.55 10.12 -18.03
CA ALA A 7 -18.89 11.34 -17.54
C ALA A 7 -19.20 11.65 -16.06
N VAL A 8 -20.41 11.31 -15.59
CA VAL A 8 -20.82 11.55 -14.20
C VAL A 8 -20.12 10.61 -13.22
N ILE A 9 -19.82 9.37 -13.63
CA ILE A 9 -19.11 8.38 -12.78
C ILE A 9 -17.61 8.71 -12.70
N ALA A 10 -17.00 9.20 -13.78
CA ALA A 10 -15.61 9.62 -13.78
C ALA A 10 -15.37 10.88 -12.91
N PHE A 11 -16.34 11.79 -12.85
CA PHE A 11 -16.20 13.03 -12.08
C PHE A 11 -16.35 12.82 -10.56
N SER A 12 -17.14 11.83 -10.12
CA SER A 12 -17.28 11.51 -8.69
C SER A 12 -16.07 10.77 -8.12
N LEU A 13 -15.32 10.03 -8.94
CA LEU A 13 -14.06 9.40 -8.50
C LEU A 13 -12.93 10.42 -8.31
N ALA A 14 -12.85 11.44 -9.18
CA ALA A 14 -11.87 12.51 -9.05
C ALA A 14 -12.10 13.39 -7.80
N ALA A 15 -13.36 13.63 -7.43
CA ALA A 15 -13.70 14.38 -6.22
C ALA A 15 -13.36 13.63 -4.92
N ALA A 16 -13.38 12.29 -4.92
CA ALA A 16 -13.01 11.49 -3.75
C ALA A 16 -11.48 11.44 -3.50
N MET A 17 -10.67 11.75 -4.51
CA MET A 17 -9.20 11.81 -4.37
C MET A 17 -8.67 13.23 -4.09
N GLY A 18 -9.56 14.23 -4.00
CA GLY A 18 -9.23 15.65 -4.03
C GLY A 18 -9.12 16.37 -2.67
N SER A 19 -8.96 15.67 -1.55
CA SER A 19 -8.78 16.35 -0.26
C SER A 19 -7.79 15.65 0.66
N PHE A 20 -6.50 15.73 0.32
CA PHE A 20 -5.48 15.77 1.34
C PHE A 20 -4.78 17.12 1.24
N SER A 21 -5.37 18.11 1.94
CA SER A 21 -4.62 19.26 2.40
C SER A 21 -3.62 18.76 3.44
N THR A 22 -2.46 18.29 3.00
CA THR A 22 -1.30 18.24 3.89
C THR A 22 -0.85 19.68 4.05
N ALA A 23 -1.24 20.29 5.17
CA ALA A 23 -0.55 21.47 5.66
C ALA A 23 0.94 21.11 5.70
N ALA A 24 1.72 21.72 4.81
CA ALA A 24 3.17 21.57 4.77
C ALA A 24 3.73 22.21 6.03
N VAL A 25 3.80 21.44 7.11
CA VAL A 25 4.66 21.77 8.25
C VAL A 25 6.05 21.33 7.83
N ALA A 26 6.88 22.31 7.49
CA ALA A 26 8.32 22.12 7.34
C ALA A 26 8.91 21.79 8.72
N GLU A 27 8.89 20.53 9.11
CA GLU A 27 9.74 20.01 10.19
C GLU A 27 11.10 19.69 9.58
N ALA A 28 12.11 20.44 9.99
CA ALA A 28 13.49 20.22 9.60
C ALA A 28 14.00 18.89 10.17
N GLY A 29 14.56 18.03 9.31
CA GLY A 29 15.10 16.71 9.67
C GLY A 29 14.15 15.58 9.29
N ARG A 30 14.68 14.49 8.72
CA ARG A 30 13.90 13.31 8.28
C ARG A 30 12.72 13.06 9.22
N THR A 31 11.50 13.04 8.71
CA THR A 31 10.32 12.64 9.46
C THR A 31 10.53 11.21 9.94
N SER A 32 11.09 11.04 11.14
CA SER A 32 11.32 9.73 11.72
C SER A 32 10.00 9.27 12.33
N TYR A 33 9.17 8.67 11.49
CA TYR A 33 7.92 8.05 11.95
C TYR A 33 8.21 6.98 13.00
N LYS A 34 7.33 6.86 14.01
CA LYS A 34 7.46 5.77 14.96
C LYS A 34 7.19 4.45 14.23
N PRO A 35 7.76 3.32 14.69
CA PRO A 35 7.55 2.04 14.02
C PRO A 35 6.08 1.65 13.85
N LEU A 36 5.25 1.99 14.84
CA LEU A 36 3.80 1.75 14.77
C LEU A 36 3.12 2.59 13.68
N ASP A 37 3.58 3.83 13.47
CA ASP A 37 3.05 4.71 12.42
C ASP A 37 3.39 4.14 11.03
N ASN A 38 4.64 3.72 10.83
CA ASN A 38 5.07 3.05 9.59
C ASN A 38 4.31 1.74 9.35
N ILE A 39 4.08 0.92 10.37
CA ILE A 39 3.26 -0.29 10.26
C ILE A 39 1.83 0.06 9.80
N ASN A 40 1.21 1.07 10.40
CA ASN A 40 -0.14 1.49 10.02
C ASN A 40 -0.17 2.01 8.57
N MET A 41 0.84 2.79 8.16
CA MET A 41 0.97 3.26 6.78
C MET A 41 1.15 2.11 5.77
N VAL A 42 1.94 1.09 6.10
CA VAL A 42 2.05 -0.11 5.24
C VAL A 42 0.69 -0.79 5.06
N LEU A 43 -0.07 -0.97 6.16
CA LEU A 43 -1.41 -1.56 6.10
C LEU A 43 -2.37 -0.74 5.24
N GLU A 44 -2.33 0.58 5.36
CA GLU A 44 -3.14 1.50 4.54
C GLU A 44 -2.79 1.37 3.05
N ARG A 45 -1.49 1.31 2.71
CA ARG A 45 -1.05 1.13 1.31
C ARG A 45 -1.42 -0.24 0.75
N ILE A 46 -1.36 -1.31 1.56
CA ILE A 46 -1.86 -2.63 1.15
C ILE A 46 -3.36 -2.56 0.87
N THR A 47 -4.15 -1.93 1.74
CA THR A 47 -5.60 -1.72 1.51
C THR A 47 -5.85 -0.93 0.23
N THR A 48 -5.08 0.12 -0.02
CA THR A 48 -5.19 0.93 -1.24
C THR A 48 -4.96 0.08 -2.50
N ALA A 49 -3.94 -0.77 -2.50
CA ALA A 49 -3.65 -1.66 -3.61
C ALA A 49 -4.76 -2.72 -3.81
N GLU A 50 -5.26 -3.33 -2.72
CA GLU A 50 -6.38 -4.29 -2.79
C GLU A 50 -7.65 -3.64 -3.34
N THR A 51 -7.99 -2.41 -2.90
CA THR A 51 -9.12 -1.64 -3.43
C THR A 51 -8.94 -1.34 -4.91
N ALA A 52 -7.74 -0.93 -5.35
CA ALA A 52 -7.46 -0.68 -6.76
C ALA A 52 -7.68 -1.94 -7.62
N ILE A 53 -7.20 -3.11 -7.17
CA ILE A 53 -7.46 -4.37 -7.85
C ILE A 53 -8.96 -4.67 -7.93
N ASN A 54 -9.71 -4.46 -6.84
CA ASN A 54 -11.15 -4.69 -6.81
C ASN A 54 -11.94 -3.73 -7.71
N ASN A 55 -11.41 -2.54 -7.94
CA ASN A 55 -11.99 -1.54 -8.84
C ASN A 55 -11.58 -1.73 -10.31
N GLY A 56 -10.76 -2.75 -10.63
CA GLY A 56 -10.31 -3.03 -11.98
C GLY A 56 -9.23 -2.09 -12.49
N ALA A 57 -8.40 -1.55 -11.58
CA ALA A 57 -7.21 -0.79 -11.96
C ALA A 57 -6.24 -1.62 -12.81
N GLU A 58 -5.43 -0.93 -13.62
CA GLU A 58 -4.46 -1.59 -14.48
C GLU A 58 -3.30 -2.20 -13.68
N ASP A 59 -2.73 -3.29 -14.20
CA ASP A 59 -1.64 -4.05 -13.60
C ASP A 59 -0.44 -3.19 -13.17
N ALA A 60 -0.07 -2.22 -14.00
CA ALA A 60 1.03 -1.30 -13.74
C ALA A 60 0.72 -0.31 -12.60
N GLU A 61 -0.52 0.16 -12.53
CA GLU A 61 -0.99 1.03 -11.44
C GLU A 61 -0.99 0.27 -10.11
N VAL A 62 -1.52 -0.96 -10.11
CA VAL A 62 -1.50 -1.86 -8.95
C VAL A 62 -0.07 -2.09 -8.48
N ALA A 63 0.85 -2.43 -9.39
CA ALA A 63 2.26 -2.64 -9.05
C ALA A 63 2.91 -1.39 -8.41
N ALA A 64 2.57 -0.18 -8.90
CA ALA A 64 3.06 1.07 -8.34
C ALA A 64 2.49 1.35 -6.93
N LEU A 65 1.23 1.03 -6.68
CA LEU A 65 0.62 1.15 -5.35
C LEU A 65 1.25 0.19 -4.34
N ILE A 66 1.47 -1.07 -4.72
CA ILE A 66 2.13 -2.06 -3.86
C ILE A 66 3.57 -1.63 -3.56
N LYS A 67 4.28 -1.05 -4.55
CA LYS A 67 5.63 -0.52 -4.34
C LYS A 67 5.69 0.52 -3.23
N LYS A 68 4.69 1.39 -3.10
CA LYS A 68 4.64 2.36 -1.99
C LYS A 68 4.58 1.66 -0.62
N ALA A 69 3.83 0.55 -0.50
CA ALA A 69 3.82 -0.25 0.72
C ALA A 69 5.19 -0.88 1.00
N ALA A 70 5.85 -1.40 -0.05
CA ALA A 70 7.18 -1.99 0.07
C ALA A 70 8.22 -0.95 0.54
N ASP A 71 8.22 0.25 -0.04
CA ASP A 71 9.19 1.30 0.29
C ASP A 71 9.02 1.74 1.76
N ILE A 72 7.79 1.97 2.25
CA ILE A 72 7.54 2.32 3.65
C ILE A 72 7.92 1.17 4.59
N SER A 73 7.72 -0.09 4.18
CA SER A 73 8.10 -1.22 5.02
C SER A 73 9.61 -1.28 5.29
N GLU A 74 10.45 -0.70 4.42
CA GLU A 74 11.89 -0.60 4.66
C GLU A 74 12.23 0.38 5.79
N GLU A 75 11.33 1.32 6.08
CA GLU A 75 11.49 2.34 7.11
C GLU A 75 10.97 1.87 8.49
N ILE A 76 10.42 0.66 8.61
CA ILE A 76 10.04 0.09 9.91
C ILE A 76 11.31 -0.29 10.68
N ASN A 77 11.74 0.61 11.57
CA ASN A 77 12.94 0.46 12.39
C ASN A 77 12.62 0.35 13.89
N ALA A 78 12.59 -0.87 14.44
CA ALA A 78 12.25 -1.12 15.85
C ALA A 78 13.28 -1.97 16.61
N ASN A 79 13.28 -3.29 16.39
CA ASN A 79 14.19 -4.26 17.02
C ASN A 79 14.47 -5.42 16.06
N ASP A 80 15.44 -6.29 16.39
CA ASP A 80 15.86 -7.40 15.52
C ASP A 80 14.74 -8.40 15.20
N LYS A 81 13.81 -8.63 16.13
CA LYS A 81 12.66 -9.53 15.89
C LYS A 81 11.73 -8.92 14.85
N VAL A 82 11.42 -7.64 14.99
CA VAL A 82 10.63 -6.88 14.01
C VAL A 82 11.33 -6.87 12.66
N ALA A 83 12.64 -6.58 12.61
CA ALA A 83 13.39 -6.55 11.36
C ALA A 83 13.38 -7.91 10.63
N ARG A 84 13.59 -9.01 11.38
CA ARG A 84 13.54 -10.37 10.84
C ARG A 84 12.17 -10.71 10.27
N ASP A 85 11.08 -10.43 10.98
CA ASP A 85 9.74 -10.78 10.50
C ASP A 85 9.26 -9.82 9.40
N ASN A 86 9.65 -8.55 9.45
CA ASN A 86 9.41 -7.58 8.39
C ASN A 86 10.13 -7.96 7.08
N SER A 87 11.26 -8.67 7.14
CA SER A 87 11.89 -9.20 5.92
C SER A 87 10.98 -10.17 5.14
N LYS A 88 10.14 -10.94 5.84
CA LYS A 88 9.16 -11.85 5.22
C LYS A 88 7.98 -11.07 4.61
N VAL A 89 7.52 -10.03 5.31
CA VAL A 89 6.52 -9.08 4.77
C VAL A 89 7.03 -8.49 3.45
N ARG A 90 8.27 -8.00 3.43
CA ARG A 90 8.92 -7.45 2.23
C ARG A 90 9.02 -8.45 1.09
N GLN A 91 9.29 -9.73 1.37
CA GLN A 91 9.29 -10.77 0.34
C GLN A 91 7.91 -10.92 -0.30
N HIS A 92 6.84 -10.93 0.48
CA HIS A 92 5.48 -10.98 -0.05
C HIS A 92 5.09 -9.73 -0.84
N LEU A 93 5.47 -8.53 -0.37
CA LEU A 93 5.25 -7.29 -1.13
C LEU A 93 5.98 -7.31 -2.48
N LYS A 94 7.24 -7.79 -2.52
CA LYS A 94 7.99 -7.95 -3.78
C LYS A 94 7.35 -8.97 -4.70
N ALA A 95 6.89 -10.11 -4.16
CA ALA A 95 6.18 -11.12 -4.95
C ALA A 95 4.87 -10.57 -5.52
N ALA A 96 4.09 -9.83 -4.73
CA ALA A 96 2.87 -9.17 -5.19
C ALA A 96 3.15 -8.19 -6.34
N ILE A 97 4.21 -7.38 -6.26
CA ILE A 97 4.65 -6.49 -7.35
C ILE A 97 4.97 -7.31 -8.61
N SER A 98 5.71 -8.41 -8.47
CA SER A 98 6.07 -9.27 -9.61
C SER A 98 4.83 -9.90 -10.26
N SER A 99 3.89 -10.43 -9.48
CA SER A 99 2.64 -11.00 -9.99
C SER A 99 1.77 -9.94 -10.67
N ALA A 100 1.65 -8.74 -10.09
CA ALA A 100 0.93 -7.63 -10.73
C ALA A 100 1.55 -7.27 -12.08
N LYS A 101 2.89 -7.12 -12.16
CA LYS A 101 3.60 -6.86 -13.42
C LYS A 101 3.44 -7.97 -14.48
N ALA A 102 3.11 -9.19 -14.05
CA ALA A 102 2.83 -10.33 -14.92
C ALA A 102 1.33 -10.44 -15.27
N ALA A 103 0.52 -9.41 -15.03
CA ALA A 103 -0.94 -9.41 -15.20
C ALA A 103 -1.67 -10.48 -14.38
N ASN A 104 -1.05 -10.96 -13.29
CA ASN A 104 -1.63 -11.95 -12.39
C ASN A 104 -2.11 -11.29 -11.09
N LEU A 105 -3.21 -10.55 -11.19
CA LEU A 105 -3.79 -9.83 -10.03
C LEU A 105 -4.36 -10.77 -8.97
N GLN A 106 -4.73 -12.00 -9.33
CA GLN A 106 -5.18 -13.00 -8.37
C GLN A 106 -4.05 -13.44 -7.45
N GLU A 107 -2.90 -13.82 -8.00
CA GLU A 107 -1.72 -14.17 -7.20
C GLU A 107 -1.16 -12.96 -6.44
N SER A 108 -1.23 -11.76 -7.03
CA SER A 108 -0.90 -10.52 -6.34
C SER A 108 -1.75 -10.34 -5.07
N LYS A 109 -3.05 -10.60 -5.13
CA LYS A 109 -3.94 -10.56 -3.95
C LYS A 109 -3.55 -11.56 -2.87
N GLU A 110 -3.17 -12.78 -3.24
CA GLU A 110 -2.72 -13.79 -2.28
C GLU A 110 -1.45 -13.35 -1.54
N HIS A 111 -0.51 -12.74 -2.25
CA HIS A 111 0.69 -12.17 -1.65
C HIS A 111 0.39 -10.95 -0.78
N LEU A 112 -0.54 -10.08 -1.18
CA LEU A 112 -0.98 -8.94 -0.37
C LEU A 112 -1.65 -9.38 0.93
N ALA A 113 -2.48 -10.42 0.90
CA ALA A 113 -3.09 -10.99 2.11
C ALA A 113 -2.03 -11.52 3.09
N LYS A 114 -1.00 -12.20 2.59
CA LYS A 114 0.14 -12.67 3.41
C LYS A 114 0.95 -11.49 3.97
N ALA A 115 1.21 -10.47 3.15
CA ALA A 115 1.91 -9.26 3.58
C ALA A 115 1.13 -8.50 4.66
N ARG A 116 -0.20 -8.38 4.51
CA ARG A 116 -1.10 -7.77 5.50
C ARG A 116 -1.03 -8.50 6.84
N ALA A 117 -1.25 -9.81 6.84
CA ALA A 117 -1.22 -10.61 8.06
C ALA A 117 0.15 -10.54 8.75
N GLY A 118 1.24 -10.57 7.98
CA GLY A 118 2.59 -10.40 8.51
C GLY A 118 2.81 -9.00 9.11
N THR A 119 2.33 -7.94 8.44
CA THR A 119 2.43 -6.56 8.91
C THR A 119 1.64 -6.34 10.20
N GLU A 120 0.44 -6.91 10.32
CA GLU A 120 -0.36 -6.88 11.55
C GLU A 120 0.34 -7.59 12.69
N ALA A 121 1.00 -8.72 12.41
CA ALA A 121 1.76 -9.47 13.41
C ALA A 121 2.94 -8.67 13.98
N LEU A 122 3.54 -7.75 13.20
CA LEU A 122 4.64 -6.89 13.69
C LEU A 122 4.22 -6.03 14.88
N LYS A 123 2.94 -5.63 14.98
CA LYS A 123 2.43 -4.84 16.12
C LYS A 123 2.60 -5.56 17.47
N LYS A 124 2.62 -6.90 17.45
CA LYS A 124 2.79 -7.73 18.66
C LYS A 124 4.27 -7.88 19.08
N LEU A 125 5.20 -7.39 18.26
CA LEU A 125 6.64 -7.50 18.44
C LEU A 125 7.31 -6.15 18.77
N LEU A 126 6.52 -5.06 18.77
CA LEU A 126 6.90 -3.76 19.29
C LEU A 126 6.83 -3.77 20.83
#